data_AF-A0A8S0H3K4-F1
#
_entry.id   AF-A0A8S0H3K4-F1
#
_cell.length_a   1.000
_cell.length_b   1.000
_cell.length_c   1.000
_cell.angle_alpha   90.00
_cell.angle_beta   90.00
_cell.angle_gamma   90.00
#
_symmetry.space_group_name_H-M   'P 1'
#
loop_
_entity.id
_entity.type
_entity.pdbx_description
1 polymer ?
#
loop_
_entity_poly.entity_id
_entity_poly.type
_entity_poly.pdbx_seq_one_letter_code
_entity_poly.pdbx_strand_id
1 'polypeptide(L)'
;MTAERFLNDPFSAEPEARMYRTGDLARWRADGNLDYLGRNDDQVKVRGMRIEPGEIEAALLTHPALKEALVLVREGRLLAYFTSRTEGVQAAAEDLREHLQGRLPDYMLPVAYVRLPAMPLTANGKLDRKALPPPGKRPG
;
A
#
# COMPACT_ATOMS: atom_id res chain seq x y z
N MET A 1 27.79 -6.72 0.15
CA MET A 1 26.33 -6.61 -0.07
C MET A 1 25.66 -7.54 0.95
N THR A 2 24.70 -7.04 1.73
CA THR A 2 24.17 -7.74 2.92
C THR A 2 23.19 -8.86 2.57
N ALA A 3 23.16 -9.88 3.43
CA ALA A 3 22.31 -11.07 3.32
C ALA A 3 20.79 -10.80 3.30
N GLU A 4 20.34 -9.58 3.64
CA GLU A 4 18.92 -9.21 3.70
C GLU A 4 18.20 -9.15 2.34
N ARG A 5 18.92 -8.98 1.22
CA ARG A 5 18.30 -8.83 -0.10
C ARG A 5 18.23 -10.11 -0.92
N PHE A 6 19.01 -11.12 -0.55
CA PHE A 6 19.00 -12.42 -1.17
C PHE A 6 18.44 -13.40 -0.14
N LEU A 7 17.29 -14.00 -0.44
CA LEU A 7 16.60 -14.96 0.42
C LEU A 7 16.77 -16.36 -0.19
N ASN A 8 16.54 -17.41 0.59
CA ASN A 8 16.36 -18.74 0.00
C ASN A 8 15.07 -18.73 -0.82
N ASP A 9 15.10 -19.27 -2.03
CA ASP A 9 13.94 -19.31 -2.91
C ASP A 9 13.03 -20.50 -2.54
N PRO A 10 11.85 -20.27 -1.94
CA PRO A 10 10.95 -21.35 -1.54
C PRO A 10 10.23 -22.01 -2.73
N PHE A 11 10.33 -21.45 -3.93
CA PHE A 11 9.67 -21.96 -5.13
C PHE A 11 10.59 -22.80 -6.01
N SER A 12 11.88 -22.89 -5.66
CA SER A 12 12.86 -23.73 -6.35
C SER A 12 13.05 -25.06 -5.61
N ALA A 13 13.26 -26.15 -6.36
CA ALA A 13 13.65 -27.45 -5.80
C ALA A 13 15.15 -27.52 -5.45
N GLU A 14 15.94 -26.57 -5.93
CA GLU A 14 17.38 -26.50 -5.68
C GLU A 14 17.67 -25.92 -4.28
N PRO A 15 18.37 -26.65 -3.38
CA PRO A 15 18.56 -26.23 -1.99
C PRO A 15 19.28 -24.89 -1.80
N GLU A 16 20.12 -24.51 -2.75
CA GLU A 16 20.92 -23.26 -2.72
C GLU A 16 20.33 -22.14 -3.58
N ALA A 17 19.12 -22.33 -4.13
CA ALA A 17 18.49 -21.30 -4.94
C ALA A 17 18.20 -20.04 -4.12
N ARG A 18 18.42 -18.89 -4.74
CA ARG A 18 18.29 -17.57 -4.11
C ARG A 18 17.26 -16.72 -4.83
N MET A 19 16.37 -16.11 -4.06
CA MET A 19 15.42 -15.11 -4.52
C MET A 19 15.91 -13.71 -4.17
N TYR A 20 15.84 -12.77 -5.11
CA TYR A 20 16.20 -11.38 -4.85
C TYR A 20 14.98 -10.52 -4.52
N ARG A 21 15.02 -9.83 -3.38
CA ARG A 21 14.01 -8.87 -2.96
C ARG A 21 14.33 -7.49 -3.56
N THR A 22 13.67 -7.15 -4.67
CA THR A 22 13.89 -5.88 -5.41
C THR A 22 13.47 -4.62 -4.64
N GLY A 23 12.50 -4.77 -3.73
CA GLY A 23 11.83 -3.65 -3.08
C GLY A 23 10.76 -3.00 -3.94
N ASP A 24 10.44 -3.56 -5.10
CA ASP A 24 9.38 -3.09 -5.99
C ASP A 24 8.06 -3.80 -5.69
N LEU A 25 6.96 -3.05 -5.67
CA LEU A 25 5.61 -3.61 -5.61
C LEU A 25 5.07 -3.77 -7.03
N ALA A 26 4.52 -4.96 -7.31
CA ALA A 26 3.91 -5.25 -8.60
C ALA A 26 2.70 -6.18 -8.44
N ARG A 27 1.80 -6.19 -9.43
CA ARG A 27 0.72 -7.18 -9.52
C ARG A 27 0.66 -7.81 -10.90
N TRP A 28 0.23 -9.07 -10.94
CA TRP A 28 -0.06 -9.75 -12.19
C TRP A 28 -1.40 -9.28 -12.77
N ARG A 29 -1.42 -9.05 -14.07
CA ARG A 29 -2.63 -8.84 -14.87
C ARG A 29 -3.12 -10.17 -15.44
N ALA A 30 -4.40 -10.22 -15.83
CA ALA A 30 -5.01 -11.41 -16.41
C ALA A 30 -4.39 -11.84 -17.75
N ASP A 31 -3.71 -10.92 -18.43
CA ASP A 31 -2.96 -11.16 -19.68
C ASP A 31 -1.53 -11.70 -19.44
N GLY A 32 -1.13 -11.90 -18.18
CA GLY A 32 0.20 -12.38 -17.82
C GLY A 32 1.27 -11.29 -17.73
N ASN A 33 0.93 -10.01 -17.91
CA ASN A 33 1.88 -8.91 -17.71
C ASN A 33 1.94 -8.46 -16.23
N LEU A 34 3.05 -7.82 -15.84
CA LEU A 34 3.23 -7.21 -14.52
C LEU A 34 2.96 -5.69 -14.56
N ASP A 35 2.07 -5.24 -13.69
CA ASP A 35 1.93 -3.83 -13.33
C ASP A 35 2.98 -3.44 -12.31
N TYR A 36 3.86 -2.50 -12.66
CA TYR A 36 4.72 -1.85 -11.68
C TYR A 36 3.91 -0.83 -10.86
N LEU A 37 3.83 -1.04 -9.55
CA LEU A 37 3.04 -0.23 -8.62
C LEU A 37 3.88 0.77 -7.81
N GLY A 38 5.21 0.71 -7.92
CA GLY A 38 6.14 1.59 -7.22
C GLY A 38 7.16 0.82 -6.39
N ARG A 39 7.86 1.51 -5.49
CA ARG A 39 8.76 0.87 -4.54
C ARG A 39 8.09 0.75 -3.17
N ASN A 40 8.19 -0.43 -2.59
CA ASN A 40 7.88 -0.70 -1.19
C ASN A 40 8.86 0.02 -0.23
N ASP A 41 9.98 0.58 -0.74
CA ASP A 41 10.98 1.31 0.05
C ASP A 41 11.02 2.83 -0.20
N ASP A 42 9.94 3.44 -0.73
CA ASP A 42 9.74 4.90 -0.82
C ASP A 42 9.65 5.52 0.59
N GLN A 43 10.78 5.56 1.31
CA GLN A 43 10.85 6.09 2.66
C GLN A 43 10.63 7.58 2.66
N VAL A 44 9.64 7.99 3.43
CA VAL A 44 9.24 9.37 3.60
C VAL A 44 9.64 9.85 5.00
N LYS A 45 9.93 11.14 5.12
CA LYS A 45 10.11 11.78 6.42
C LYS A 45 8.83 12.49 6.82
N VAL A 46 8.23 12.05 7.92
CA VAL A 46 7.05 12.68 8.52
C VAL A 46 7.44 13.11 9.92
N ARG A 47 7.48 14.42 10.17
CA ARG A 47 7.84 15.00 11.50
C ARG A 47 9.16 14.45 12.06
N GLY A 48 10.17 14.30 11.21
CA GLY A 48 11.49 13.78 11.59
C GLY A 48 11.58 12.25 11.65
N MET A 49 10.46 11.53 11.59
CA MET A 49 10.41 10.07 11.59
C MET A 49 10.51 9.54 10.16
N ARG A 50 11.33 8.50 9.98
CA ARG A 50 11.41 7.73 8.73
C ARG A 50 10.29 6.70 8.73
N ILE A 51 9.45 6.75 7.71
CA ILE A 51 8.28 5.90 7.58
C ILE A 51 8.34 5.20 6.22
N GLU A 52 7.97 3.93 6.21
CA GLU A 52 7.77 3.12 5.01
C GLU A 52 6.26 3.03 4.75
N PRO A 53 5.71 3.78 3.77
CA PRO A 53 4.27 3.75 3.49
C PRO A 53 3.76 2.34 3.17
N GLY A 54 4.60 1.52 2.53
CA GLY A 54 4.29 0.13 2.23
C GLY A 54 4.04 -0.76 3.45
N GLU A 55 4.64 -0.44 4.62
CA GLU A 55 4.34 -1.14 5.87
C GLU A 55 2.91 -0.86 6.34
N ILE A 56 2.47 0.40 6.20
CA ILE A 56 1.11 0.82 6.55
C ILE A 56 0.10 0.21 5.57
N GLU A 57 0.42 0.19 4.26
CA GLU A 57 -0.38 -0.46 3.23
C GLU A 57 -0.55 -1.96 3.49
N ALA A 58 0.55 -2.66 3.79
CA ALA A 58 0.52 -4.09 4.11
C ALA A 58 -0.35 -4.36 5.34
N ALA A 59 -0.22 -3.55 6.40
CA ALA A 59 -1.05 -3.67 7.59
C ALA A 59 -2.54 -3.42 7.27
N LEU A 60 -2.88 -2.41 6.47
CA LEU A 60 -4.25 -2.15 6.01
C LEU A 60 -4.83 -3.34 5.22
N LEU A 61 -4.05 -3.95 4.34
CA LEU A 61 -4.49 -5.06 3.50
C LEU A 61 -4.76 -6.36 4.28
N THR A 62 -4.35 -6.45 5.54
CA THR A 62 -4.79 -7.54 6.43
C THR A 62 -6.24 -7.39 6.88
N HIS A 63 -6.85 -6.22 6.70
CA HIS A 63 -8.27 -6.00 7.01
C HIS A 63 -9.16 -6.67 5.94
N PRO A 64 -10.10 -7.55 6.32
CA PRO A 64 -10.83 -8.40 5.36
C PRO A 64 -11.67 -7.62 4.35
N ALA A 65 -12.14 -6.42 4.73
CA ALA A 65 -12.96 -5.58 3.85
C ALA A 65 -12.18 -4.88 2.72
N LEU A 66 -10.84 -4.81 2.80
CA LEU A 66 -10.03 -4.04 1.85
C LEU A 66 -9.55 -4.91 0.70
N LYS A 67 -9.53 -4.34 -0.50
CA LYS A 67 -8.99 -4.97 -1.72
C LYS A 67 -7.64 -4.39 -2.12
N GLU A 68 -7.55 -3.07 -2.17
CA GLU A 68 -6.34 -2.31 -2.46
C GLU A 68 -6.18 -1.22 -1.40
N ALA A 69 -4.93 -0.90 -1.07
CA ALA A 69 -4.57 0.20 -0.19
C ALA A 69 -3.36 0.95 -0.77
N LEU A 70 -3.34 2.25 -0.58
CA LEU A 70 -2.24 3.14 -0.95
C LEU A 70 -2.06 4.17 0.15
N VAL A 71 -0.84 4.38 0.60
CA VAL A 71 -0.49 5.40 1.58
C VAL A 71 0.49 6.37 0.95
N LEU A 72 0.19 7.67 1.08
CA LEU A 72 1.08 8.72 0.61
C LEU A 72 1.22 9.84 1.64
N VAL A 73 2.26 10.64 1.47
CA VAL A 73 2.47 11.85 2.27
C VAL A 73 2.05 13.07 1.45
N ARG A 74 1.17 13.88 2.04
CA ARG A 74 0.80 15.20 1.51
C ARG A 74 0.91 16.22 2.63
N GLU A 75 1.61 17.32 2.37
CA GLU A 75 1.81 18.40 3.35
C GLU A 75 2.33 17.88 4.72
N GLY A 76 3.22 16.87 4.67
CA GLY A 76 3.81 16.26 5.87
C GLY A 76 2.83 15.40 6.68
N ARG A 77 1.73 14.93 6.08
CA ARG A 77 0.71 14.08 6.73
C ARG A 77 0.49 12.80 5.91
N LEU A 78 0.31 11.69 6.61
CA LEU A 78 -0.02 10.38 6.02
C LEU A 78 -1.50 10.33 5.66
N LEU A 79 -1.81 9.96 4.42
CA LEU A 79 -3.16 9.77 3.90
C LEU A 79 -3.29 8.35 3.36
N ALA A 80 -4.35 7.64 3.74
CA ALA A 80 -4.66 6.32 3.22
C ALA A 80 -5.81 6.39 2.21
N TYR A 81 -5.62 5.76 1.06
CA TYR A 81 -6.63 5.55 0.03
C TYR A 81 -6.88 4.05 -0.09
N PHE A 82 -8.13 3.64 -0.24
CA PHE A 82 -8.46 2.22 -0.28
C PHE A 82 -9.69 1.91 -1.13
N THR A 83 -9.78 0.67 -1.59
CA THR A 83 -10.96 0.11 -2.27
C THR A 83 -11.54 -1.03 -1.46
N SER A 84 -12.86 -1.23 -1.54
CA SER A 84 -13.54 -2.35 -0.88
C SER A 84 -13.39 -3.64 -1.69
N ARG A 85 -13.26 -4.77 -0.98
CA ARG A 85 -13.25 -6.13 -1.57
C ARG A 85 -14.60 -6.54 -2.12
N THR A 86 -15.66 -6.22 -1.38
CA THR A 86 -17.03 -6.54 -1.72
C THR A 86 -17.80 -5.24 -1.93
N GLU A 87 -18.52 -5.12 -3.03
CA GLU A 87 -19.42 -3.98 -3.26
C GLU A 87 -20.45 -3.88 -2.14
N GLY A 88 -20.76 -2.65 -1.72
CA GLY A 88 -21.67 -2.38 -0.61
C GLY A 88 -21.08 -2.54 0.80
N VAL A 89 -19.95 -3.25 0.96
CA VAL A 89 -19.25 -3.32 2.26
C VAL A 89 -18.37 -2.09 2.44
N GLN A 90 -18.61 -1.33 3.51
CA GLN A 90 -17.89 -0.11 3.82
C GLN A 90 -17.16 -0.30 5.16
N ALA A 91 -15.82 -0.29 5.13
CA ALA A 91 -15.03 -0.10 6.34
C ALA A 91 -15.10 1.38 6.73
N ALA A 92 -15.43 1.68 8.00
CA ALA A 92 -15.34 3.04 8.50
C ALA A 92 -13.87 3.46 8.66
N ALA A 93 -13.61 4.76 8.65
CA ALA A 93 -12.24 5.27 8.83
C ALA A 93 -11.71 4.91 10.23
N GLU A 94 -12.59 4.94 11.22
CA GLU A 94 -12.35 4.60 12.62
C GLU A 94 -11.92 3.13 12.75
N ASP A 95 -12.65 2.20 12.11
CA ASP A 95 -12.33 0.77 12.10
C ASP A 95 -10.92 0.51 11.55
N LEU A 96 -10.56 1.19 10.45
CA LEU A 96 -9.23 1.05 9.84
C LEU A 96 -8.13 1.64 10.70
N ARG A 97 -8.42 2.74 11.41
CA ARG A 97 -7.49 3.33 12.35
C ARG A 97 -7.24 2.40 13.53
N GLU A 98 -8.29 1.85 14.13
CA GLU A 98 -8.18 0.89 15.24
C GLU A 98 -7.44 -0.38 14.80
N HIS A 99 -7.72 -0.86 13.59
CA HIS A 99 -7.01 -1.99 13.00
C HIS A 99 -5.49 -1.75 12.91
N LEU A 100 -5.07 -0.51 12.62
CA LEU A 100 -3.65 -0.16 12.59
C LEU A 100 -3.04 0.08 13.98
N GLN A 101 -3.80 0.64 14.93
CA GLN A 101 -3.31 0.95 16.29
C GLN A 101 -2.79 -0.28 17.04
N GLY A 102 -3.38 -1.46 16.81
CA GLY A 102 -2.90 -2.70 17.41
C GLY A 102 -1.60 -3.24 16.81
N ARG A 103 -1.04 -2.60 15.77
CA ARG A 103 0.04 -3.14 14.93
C ARG A 103 1.18 -2.16 14.67
N LEU A 104 0.88 -0.87 14.62
CA LEU A 104 1.83 0.18 14.24
C LEU A 104 1.89 1.28 15.31
N PRO A 105 3.05 1.94 15.49
CA PRO A 105 3.16 3.13 16.32
C PRO A 105 2.25 4.27 15.84
N ASP A 106 1.81 5.13 16.77
CA ASP A 106 0.88 6.24 16.51
C ASP A 106 1.33 7.19 15.39
N TYR A 107 2.64 7.42 15.24
CA TYR A 107 3.18 8.32 14.21
C TYR A 107 3.07 7.75 12.78
N MET A 108 2.80 6.45 12.63
CA MET A 108 2.57 5.79 11.34
C MET A 108 1.08 5.72 10.99
N LEU A 109 0.18 6.18 11.86
CA LEU A 109 -1.25 6.15 11.60
C LEU A 109 -1.62 7.28 10.63
N PRO A 110 -2.28 6.95 9.49
CA PRO A 110 -2.87 7.96 8.61
C PRO A 110 -3.82 8.89 9.36
N VAL A 111 -3.80 10.17 8.99
CA VAL A 111 -4.72 11.18 9.55
C VAL A 111 -6.05 11.22 8.80
N ALA A 112 -6.14 10.57 7.64
CA ALA A 112 -7.36 10.47 6.85
C ALA A 112 -7.37 9.16 6.05
N TYR A 113 -8.58 8.63 5.87
CA TYR A 113 -8.88 7.41 5.13
C TYR A 113 -9.93 7.72 4.08
N VAL A 114 -9.59 7.53 2.81
CA VAL A 114 -10.42 7.92 1.68
C VAL A 114 -10.78 6.68 0.88
N ARG A 115 -12.06 6.30 0.93
CA ARG A 115 -12.57 5.22 0.10
C ARG A 115 -12.69 5.68 -1.35
N LEU A 116 -12.22 4.85 -2.26
CA LEU A 116 -12.38 5.01 -3.70
C LEU A 116 -13.20 3.84 -4.28
N PRO A 117 -13.97 4.07 -5.34
CA PRO A 117 -14.60 2.98 -6.09
C PRO A 117 -13.55 2.10 -6.79
N ALA A 118 -12.46 2.73 -7.28
CA ALA A 118 -11.30 2.06 -7.87
C ALA A 118 -10.06 2.95 -7.71
N MET A 119 -8.86 2.36 -7.71
CA MET A 119 -7.63 3.14 -7.77
C MET A 119 -7.53 3.85 -9.14
N PRO A 120 -7.25 5.16 -9.19
CA PRO A 120 -7.12 5.87 -10.45
C PRO A 120 -5.86 5.41 -11.18
N LEU A 121 -6.00 5.05 -12.45
CA LEU A 121 -4.90 4.61 -13.29
C LEU A 121 -4.74 5.56 -14.48
N THR A 122 -3.50 5.83 -14.87
CA THR A 122 -3.13 6.43 -16.15
C THR A 122 -3.56 5.54 -17.32
N ALA A 123 -3.54 6.07 -18.54
CA ALA A 123 -3.82 5.30 -19.77
C ALA A 123 -2.94 4.04 -19.93
N ASN A 124 -1.75 4.02 -19.31
CA ASN A 124 -0.83 2.87 -19.35
C ASN A 124 -1.05 1.88 -18.19
N GLY A 125 -2.10 2.09 -17.38
CA GLY A 125 -2.44 1.23 -16.23
C GLY A 125 -1.59 1.44 -14.98
N LYS A 126 -0.69 2.44 -14.97
CA LYS A 126 0.04 2.84 -13.75
C LYS A 126 -0.84 3.71 -12.86
N LEU A 127 -0.63 3.68 -11.54
CA LEU A 127 -1.32 4.55 -10.58
C LEU A 127 -1.17 6.03 -10.94
N ASP A 128 -2.30 6.75 -11.06
CA ASP A 128 -2.32 8.20 -11.23
C ASP A 128 -2.51 8.92 -9.89
N ARG A 129 -1.39 9.22 -9.24
CA ARG A 129 -1.36 9.93 -7.94
C ARG A 129 -1.97 11.34 -8.00
N LYS A 130 -2.02 11.98 -9.19
CA LYS A 130 -2.58 13.34 -9.34
C LYS A 130 -4.10 13.33 -9.39
N ALA A 131 -4.69 12.22 -9.80
CA ALA A 131 -6.15 12.03 -9.85
C ALA A 131 -6.75 11.65 -8.48
N LEU A 132 -5.92 11.42 -7.45
CA LEU A 132 -6.41 11.12 -6.10
C LEU A 132 -7.13 12.33 -5.49
N PRO A 133 -8.37 12.17 -4.99
CA PRO A 133 -9.10 13.26 -4.37
C PRO A 133 -8.45 13.69 -3.06
N PRO A 134 -8.62 14.97 -2.65
CA PRO A 134 -8.21 15.39 -1.32
C PRO A 134 -9.10 14.71 -0.25
N PRO A 135 -8.56 14.44 0.95
CA PRO A 135 -9.34 13.92 2.06
C PRO A 135 -10.47 14.90 2.42
N GLY A 136 -11.65 14.37 2.78
CA GLY A 136 -12.82 15.18 3.13
C GLY A 136 -13.73 15.56 1.95
N LYS A 137 -13.32 15.33 0.70
CA LYS A 137 -14.27 15.31 -0.43
C LYS A 137 -14.85 13.90 -0.57
N ARG A 138 -16.18 13.75 -0.47
CA ARG A 138 -16.84 12.53 -0.97
C ARG A 138 -16.58 12.44 -2.47
N PRO A 139 -16.16 11.27 -3.02
CA PRO A 139 -16.17 11.09 -4.47
C PRO A 139 -17.61 11.28 -4.96
N GLY A 140 -17.77 12.12 -5.99
CA GLY A 140 -19.04 12.31 -6.68
C GLY A 140 -19.41 11.12 -7.54
#